data_AF-A0A0M9DRR9-F1
#
_entry.id   AF-A0A0M9DRR9-F1
#
_cell.length_a   1.000
_cell.length_b   1.000
_cell.length_c   1.000
_cell.angle_alpha   90.00
_cell.angle_beta   90.00
_cell.angle_gamma   90.00
#
_symmetry.space_group_name_H-M   'P 1'
#
loop_
_entity.id
_entity.type
_entity.pdbx_description
1 polymer ?
#
loop_
_entity_poly.entity_id
_entity_poly.type
_entity_poly.pdbx_seq_one_letter_code
_entity_poly.pdbx_strand_id
1 'polypeptide(L)'
;MAENTKYTEDAFSKVNVFFDMFEDVLHKQNQQIEQRITQEIRNIKEALSQEEIKIQEKLNPVLEEKVERVKEELSKINNISIIIKKEIRESQPEMIDALYPIMGKLVQKFIKVELEKLNENINKQLDNSFSWEAIRRELLGLLGIKQEDILLAQASQATINEFFVIYQNSGILHAHYSKEDVIDDDMVAGMLTAIKSFINDAFRNSADLETIEYGNSKILIFSAVRFYLVAVVSGVVDKGFQERLQSYMQLFYETHLSNATDEEITEKDLNKILKKHIEDFPNYNLIAQKINDYRQNIKQKGNFNWKFWRW
;
A
#
# COMPACT_ATOMS: atom_id res chain seq x y z
N MET A 1 -51.72 119.02 3.97
CA MET A 1 -50.75 117.96 4.30
C MET A 1 -51.32 116.85 5.19
N ALA A 2 -52.36 117.08 6.03
CA ALA A 2 -52.92 116.06 6.93
C ALA A 2 -53.93 115.07 6.30
N GLU A 3 -54.60 115.41 5.19
CA GLU A 3 -55.55 114.51 4.51
C GLU A 3 -54.87 113.38 3.73
N ASN A 4 -53.68 113.63 3.17
CA ASN A 4 -52.95 112.63 2.39
C ASN A 4 -52.31 111.55 3.27
N THR A 5 -52.00 111.87 4.53
CA THR A 5 -51.50 110.93 5.53
C THR A 5 -52.59 109.97 6.02
N LYS A 6 -53.83 110.47 6.16
CA LYS A 6 -54.97 109.67 6.62
C LYS A 6 -55.47 108.67 5.56
N TYR A 7 -55.42 109.05 4.28
CA TYR A 7 -55.73 108.15 3.16
C TYR A 7 -54.67 107.06 2.97
N THR A 8 -53.38 107.39 3.19
CA THR A 8 -52.31 106.40 3.11
C THR A 8 -52.37 105.41 4.29
N GLU A 9 -52.65 105.88 5.50
CA GLU A 9 -52.80 105.04 6.70
C GLU A 9 -53.99 104.05 6.61
N ASP A 10 -55.14 104.47 6.06
CA ASP A 10 -56.30 103.60 5.79
C ASP A 10 -56.00 102.56 4.69
N ALA A 11 -55.24 102.93 3.66
CA ALA A 11 -54.81 102.00 2.61
C ALA A 11 -53.81 100.95 3.14
N PHE A 12 -52.84 101.35 3.98
CA PHE A 12 -51.90 100.42 4.62
C PHE A 12 -52.60 99.45 5.59
N SER A 13 -53.57 99.95 6.37
CA SER A 13 -54.39 99.11 7.27
C SER A 13 -55.14 98.02 6.51
N LYS A 14 -55.80 98.36 5.39
CA LYS A 14 -56.51 97.39 4.54
C LYS A 14 -55.58 96.35 3.90
N VAL A 15 -54.36 96.74 3.53
CA VAL A 15 -53.35 95.82 3.00
C VAL A 15 -52.88 94.84 4.07
N ASN A 16 -52.63 95.30 5.31
CA ASN A 16 -52.26 94.41 6.40
C ASN A 16 -53.37 93.41 6.75
N VAL A 17 -54.62 93.86 6.82
CA VAL A 17 -55.77 92.95 7.04
C VAL A 17 -55.89 91.90 5.93
N PHE A 18 -55.62 92.28 4.67
CA PHE A 18 -55.60 91.33 3.56
C PHE A 18 -54.45 90.31 3.69
N PHE A 19 -53.26 90.74 4.10
CA PHE A 19 -52.13 89.84 4.36
C PHE A 19 -52.41 88.88 5.52
N ASP A 20 -52.96 89.36 6.64
CA ASP A 20 -53.33 88.52 7.78
C ASP A 20 -54.39 87.47 7.39
N MET A 21 -55.41 87.88 6.60
CA MET A 21 -56.40 86.96 6.06
C MET A 21 -55.77 85.94 5.10
N PHE A 22 -54.81 86.36 4.28
CA PHE A 22 -54.10 85.47 3.36
C PHE A 22 -53.22 84.46 4.12
N GLU A 23 -52.51 84.88 5.16
CA GLU A 23 -51.75 84.00 6.04
C GLU A 23 -52.64 82.99 6.76
N ASP A 24 -53.80 83.41 7.28
CA ASP A 24 -54.78 82.50 7.90
C ASP A 24 -55.34 81.47 6.90
N VAL A 25 -55.63 81.89 5.67
CA VAL A 25 -56.04 80.97 4.59
C VAL A 25 -54.93 79.98 4.25
N LEU A 26 -53.68 80.45 4.11
CA LEU A 26 -52.54 79.57 3.85
C LEU A 26 -52.29 78.59 5.01
N HIS A 27 -52.40 79.06 6.25
CA HIS A 27 -52.22 78.22 7.43
C HIS A 27 -53.31 77.13 7.50
N LYS A 28 -54.57 77.48 7.23
CA LYS A 28 -55.68 76.53 7.19
C LYS A 28 -55.48 75.50 6.06
N GLN A 29 -55.04 75.93 4.89
CA GLN A 29 -54.74 75.03 3.78
C GLN A 29 -53.59 74.07 4.12
N ASN A 30 -52.51 74.57 4.71
CA ASN A 30 -51.38 73.74 5.13
C ASN A 30 -51.80 72.70 6.17
N GLN A 31 -52.58 73.08 7.18
CA GLN A 31 -53.11 72.13 8.16
C GLN A 31 -54.01 71.06 7.53
N GLN A 32 -54.86 71.45 6.56
CA GLN A 32 -55.68 70.48 5.83
C GLN A 32 -54.84 69.51 4.98
N ILE A 33 -53.77 70.00 4.35
CA ILE A 33 -52.85 69.18 3.58
C ILE A 33 -52.12 68.19 4.50
N GLU A 34 -51.60 68.65 5.64
CA GLU A 34 -50.95 67.78 6.63
C GLU A 34 -51.87 66.69 7.16
N GLN A 35 -53.13 67.04 7.46
CA GLN A 35 -54.13 66.07 7.90
C GLN A 35 -54.41 65.02 6.81
N ARG A 36 -54.56 65.44 5.56
CA ARG A 36 -54.75 64.52 4.42
C ARG A 36 -53.54 63.60 4.22
N ILE A 37 -52.33 64.13 4.23
CA ILE A 37 -51.09 63.34 4.10
C ILE A 37 -50.99 62.33 5.24
N THR A 38 -51.26 62.75 6.48
CA THR A 38 -51.20 61.87 7.65
C THR A 38 -52.22 60.74 7.54
N GLN A 39 -53.43 61.04 7.07
CA GLN A 39 -54.47 60.05 6.87
C GLN A 39 -54.11 59.05 5.74
N GLU A 40 -53.57 59.52 4.62
CA GLU A 40 -53.11 58.66 3.53
C GLU A 40 -51.96 57.74 3.97
N ILE A 41 -50.97 58.28 4.70
CA ILE A 41 -49.88 57.46 5.27
C ILE A 41 -50.43 56.39 6.21
N ARG A 42 -51.44 56.73 7.03
CA ARG A 42 -52.08 55.76 7.92
C ARG A 42 -52.81 54.67 7.15
N ASN A 43 -53.61 55.04 6.14
CA ASN A 43 -54.32 54.09 5.29
C ASN A 43 -53.35 53.14 4.56
N ILE A 44 -52.24 53.68 4.03
CA ILE A 44 -51.19 52.88 3.38
C ILE A 44 -50.55 51.91 4.38
N LYS A 45 -50.21 52.37 5.59
CA LYS A 45 -49.64 51.51 6.63
C LYS A 45 -50.59 50.38 7.03
N GLU A 46 -51.88 50.69 7.18
CA GLU A 46 -52.90 49.69 7.50
C GLU A 46 -53.07 48.69 6.34
N ALA A 47 -53.09 49.14 5.09
CA ALA A 47 -53.16 48.27 3.91
C ALA A 47 -51.95 47.34 3.79
N LEU A 48 -50.73 47.86 3.98
CA LEU A 48 -49.49 47.05 3.95
C LEU A 48 -49.47 46.00 5.06
N SER A 49 -49.90 46.35 6.27
CA SER A 49 -49.97 45.40 7.40
C SER A 49 -50.95 44.25 7.12
N GLN A 50 -52.09 44.56 6.50
CA GLN A 50 -53.08 43.54 6.11
C GLN A 50 -52.58 42.63 4.98
N GLU A 51 -51.78 43.18 4.06
CA GLU A 51 -51.17 42.40 2.99
C GLU A 51 -50.08 41.46 3.51
N GLU A 52 -49.29 41.92 4.48
CA GLU A 52 -48.30 41.09 5.18
C GLU A 52 -48.94 39.89 5.88
N ILE A 53 -50.05 40.10 6.59
CA ILE A 53 -50.82 39.02 7.24
C ILE A 53 -51.31 38.00 6.19
N LYS A 54 -51.88 38.46 5.08
CA LYS A 54 -52.36 37.59 3.98
C LYS A 54 -51.23 36.79 3.33
N ILE A 55 -50.04 37.38 3.21
CA ILE A 55 -48.86 36.67 2.69
C ILE A 55 -48.45 35.59 3.67
N GLN A 56 -48.38 35.88 4.97
CA GLN A 56 -48.03 34.91 6.00
C GLN A 56 -49.04 33.75 6.08
N GLU A 57 -50.35 34.02 6.02
CA GLU A 57 -51.39 32.98 6.01
C GLU A 57 -51.28 32.00 4.84
N LYS A 58 -50.85 32.48 3.67
CA LYS A 58 -50.65 31.63 2.48
C LYS A 58 -49.29 30.94 2.47
N LEU A 59 -48.26 31.57 3.01
CA LEU A 59 -46.88 31.10 2.95
C LEU A 59 -46.59 30.05 4.02
N ASN A 60 -47.08 30.26 5.25
CA ASN A 60 -46.86 29.35 6.38
C ASN A 60 -47.24 27.89 6.09
N PRO A 61 -48.42 27.55 5.54
CA PRO A 61 -48.76 26.17 5.26
C PRO A 61 -47.83 25.52 4.21
N VAL A 62 -47.37 26.29 3.22
CA VAL A 62 -46.42 25.79 2.20
C VAL A 62 -45.03 25.57 2.80
N LEU A 63 -44.61 26.46 3.72
CA LEU A 63 -43.36 26.31 4.45
C LEU A 63 -43.40 25.10 5.38
N GLU A 64 -44.48 24.93 6.12
CA GLU A 64 -44.70 23.77 7.00
C GLU A 64 -44.68 22.46 6.20
N GLU A 65 -45.38 22.39 5.07
CA GLU A 65 -45.36 21.21 4.18
C GLU A 65 -43.94 20.89 3.69
N LYS A 66 -43.18 21.91 3.26
CA LYS A 66 -41.80 21.73 2.79
C LYS A 66 -40.86 21.28 3.91
N VAL A 67 -41.00 21.86 5.10
CA VAL A 67 -40.18 21.49 6.27
C VAL A 67 -40.47 20.06 6.69
N GLU A 68 -41.73 19.63 6.68
CA GLU A 68 -42.09 18.27 7.06
C GLU A 68 -41.61 17.24 6.05
N ARG A 69 -41.73 17.54 4.74
CA ARG A 69 -41.15 16.70 3.68
C ARG A 69 -39.64 16.52 3.83
N VAL A 70 -38.91 17.60 4.15
CA VAL A 70 -37.46 17.53 4.40
C VAL A 70 -37.15 16.69 5.63
N LYS A 71 -37.91 16.81 6.73
CA LYS A 71 -37.74 15.93 7.90
C LYS A 71 -37.98 14.46 7.57
N GLU A 72 -39.01 14.16 6.80
CA GLU A 72 -39.29 12.79 6.35
C GLU A 72 -38.14 12.21 5.52
N GLU A 73 -37.57 12.97 4.58
CA GLU A 73 -36.42 12.49 3.80
C GLU A 73 -35.16 12.32 4.66
N LEU A 74 -34.89 13.25 5.59
CA LEU A 74 -33.78 13.13 6.54
C LEU A 74 -33.97 11.94 7.50
N SER A 75 -35.21 11.61 7.88
CA SER A 75 -35.49 10.45 8.72
C SER A 75 -35.16 9.12 8.03
N LYS A 76 -35.31 9.04 6.70
CA LYS A 76 -34.88 7.89 5.89
C LYS A 76 -33.36 7.75 5.89
N ILE A 77 -32.63 8.87 5.88
CA ILE A 77 -31.16 8.93 5.89
C ILE A 77 -30.59 8.49 7.25
N ASN A 78 -31.23 8.86 8.37
CA ASN A 78 -30.79 8.45 9.71
C ASN A 78 -30.84 6.93 9.93
N ASN A 79 -31.54 6.18 9.08
CA ASN A 79 -31.61 4.72 9.12
C ASN A 79 -30.57 4.02 8.22
N ILE A 80 -29.74 4.74 7.47
CA ILE A 80 -28.74 4.12 6.58
C ILE A 80 -27.81 3.18 7.36
N SER A 81 -27.36 3.56 8.55
CA SER A 81 -26.53 2.68 9.38
C SER A 81 -27.25 1.39 9.81
N ILE A 82 -28.56 1.46 10.03
CA ILE A 82 -29.39 0.30 10.38
C ILE A 82 -29.60 -0.57 9.14
N ILE A 83 -29.87 0.06 7.99
CA ILE A 83 -30.05 -0.61 6.70
C ILE A 83 -28.76 -1.31 6.28
N ILE A 84 -27.60 -0.64 6.35
CA ILE A 84 -26.29 -1.24 6.05
C ILE A 84 -25.98 -2.36 7.04
N LYS A 85 -26.21 -2.18 8.34
CA LYS A 85 -25.98 -3.26 9.32
C LYS A 85 -26.90 -4.46 9.08
N LYS A 86 -28.14 -4.21 8.67
CA LYS A 86 -29.12 -5.23 8.31
C LYS A 86 -28.68 -5.96 7.04
N GLU A 87 -28.34 -5.23 5.99
CA GLU A 87 -27.84 -5.78 4.72
C GLU A 87 -26.57 -6.61 4.92
N ILE A 88 -25.58 -6.10 5.67
CA ILE A 88 -24.36 -6.85 6.02
C ILE A 88 -24.72 -8.15 6.76
N ARG A 89 -25.72 -8.12 7.65
CA ARG A 89 -26.14 -9.29 8.42
C ARG A 89 -26.95 -10.29 7.59
N GLU A 90 -27.74 -9.80 6.63
CA GLU A 90 -28.57 -10.62 5.76
C GLU A 90 -27.75 -11.25 4.64
N SER A 91 -26.78 -10.50 4.09
CA SER A 91 -25.80 -10.97 3.09
C SER A 91 -24.55 -11.58 3.70
N GLN A 92 -24.56 -11.92 4.99
CA GLN A 92 -23.44 -12.60 5.65
C GLN A 92 -22.97 -13.86 4.91
N PRO A 93 -23.85 -14.75 4.43
CA PRO A 93 -23.43 -15.94 3.69
C PRO A 93 -22.65 -15.61 2.41
N GLU A 94 -23.15 -14.68 1.60
CA GLU A 94 -22.51 -14.25 0.35
C GLU A 94 -21.19 -13.53 0.62
N MET A 95 -21.14 -12.73 1.69
CA MET A 95 -19.93 -12.05 2.14
C MET A 95 -18.90 -13.05 2.66
N ILE A 96 -19.31 -14.12 3.35
CA ILE A 96 -18.41 -15.20 3.78
C ILE A 96 -17.80 -15.86 2.55
N ASP A 97 -18.60 -16.24 1.56
CA ASP A 97 -18.11 -16.90 0.34
C ASP A 97 -17.12 -16.02 -0.44
N ALA A 98 -17.37 -14.71 -0.50
CA ALA A 98 -16.47 -13.75 -1.13
C ALA A 98 -15.18 -13.50 -0.33
N LEU A 99 -15.26 -13.46 1.00
CA LEU A 99 -14.12 -13.12 1.87
C LEU A 99 -13.27 -14.32 2.24
N TYR A 100 -13.83 -15.53 2.31
CA TYR A 100 -13.10 -16.73 2.77
C TYR A 100 -11.80 -16.97 1.99
N PRO A 101 -11.75 -16.86 0.65
CA PRO A 101 -10.50 -17.00 -0.11
C PRO A 101 -9.46 -15.93 0.23
N ILE A 102 -9.91 -14.71 0.49
CA ILE A 102 -9.03 -13.58 0.85
C ILE A 102 -8.47 -13.80 2.25
N MET A 103 -9.34 -14.15 3.21
CA MET A 103 -8.96 -14.45 4.58
C MET A 103 -8.01 -15.65 4.65
N GLY A 104 -8.25 -16.70 3.88
CA GLY A 104 -7.35 -17.85 3.76
C GLY A 104 -5.95 -17.46 3.30
N LYS A 105 -5.85 -16.64 2.24
CA LYS A 105 -4.56 -16.10 1.76
C LYS A 105 -3.87 -15.23 2.82
N LEU A 106 -4.62 -14.41 3.54
CA LEU A 106 -4.08 -13.55 4.60
C LEU A 106 -3.56 -14.37 5.78
N VAL A 107 -4.30 -15.39 6.23
CA VAL A 107 -3.88 -16.30 7.30
C VAL A 107 -2.62 -17.06 6.89
N GLN A 108 -2.57 -17.62 5.68
CA GLN A 108 -1.37 -18.29 5.15
C GLN A 108 -0.17 -17.36 5.12
N LYS A 109 -0.36 -16.11 4.66
CA LYS A 109 0.70 -15.09 4.64
C LYS A 109 1.18 -14.74 6.05
N PHE A 110 0.26 -14.59 7.00
CA PHE A 110 0.60 -14.30 8.40
C PHE A 110 1.42 -15.43 9.02
N ILE A 111 0.98 -16.69 8.83
CA ILE A 111 1.72 -17.87 9.31
C ILE A 111 3.12 -17.92 8.70
N LYS A 112 3.25 -17.70 7.39
CA LYS A 112 4.57 -17.64 6.71
C LYS A 112 5.49 -16.61 7.36
N VAL A 113 5.02 -15.37 7.52
CA VAL A 113 5.81 -14.28 8.10
C VAL A 113 6.23 -14.60 9.54
N GLU A 114 5.35 -15.21 10.32
CA GLU A 114 5.65 -15.54 11.71
C GLU A 114 6.68 -16.68 11.82
N LEU A 115 6.58 -17.69 10.96
CA LEU A 115 7.60 -18.73 10.87
C LEU A 115 8.94 -18.18 10.37
N GLU A 116 8.94 -17.23 9.43
CA GLU A 116 10.16 -16.56 8.94
C GLU A 116 10.88 -15.85 10.11
N LYS A 117 10.14 -15.10 10.93
CA LYS A 117 10.70 -14.47 12.14
C LYS A 117 11.19 -15.49 13.16
N LEU A 118 10.45 -16.57 13.37
CA LEU A 118 10.85 -17.64 14.28
C LEU A 118 12.19 -18.24 13.83
N ASN A 119 12.33 -18.56 12.55
CA ASN A 119 13.57 -19.08 11.97
C ASN A 119 14.72 -18.08 12.07
N GLU A 120 14.48 -16.79 11.80
CA GLU A 120 15.49 -15.76 12.01
C GLU A 120 15.95 -15.64 13.47
N ASN A 121 15.02 -15.71 14.42
CA ASN A 121 15.35 -15.65 15.85
C ASN A 121 16.16 -16.87 16.29
N ILE A 122 15.78 -18.07 15.83
CA ILE A 122 16.53 -19.30 16.08
C ILE A 122 17.94 -19.17 15.49
N ASN A 123 18.09 -18.72 14.25
CA ASN A 123 19.39 -18.55 13.62
C ASN A 123 20.28 -17.53 14.36
N LYS A 124 19.73 -16.37 14.75
CA LYS A 124 20.47 -15.35 15.52
C LYS A 124 20.97 -15.84 16.88
N GLN A 125 20.22 -16.73 17.54
CA GLN A 125 20.63 -17.31 18.82
C GLN A 125 21.67 -18.43 18.67
N LEU A 126 21.85 -18.94 17.45
CA LEU A 126 22.74 -20.05 17.12
C LEU A 126 24.07 -19.61 16.47
N ASP A 127 24.34 -18.31 16.41
CA ASP A 127 25.35 -17.72 15.53
C ASP A 127 26.83 -17.98 15.90
N ASN A 128 27.14 -19.08 16.60
CA ASN A 128 28.50 -19.54 16.79
C ASN A 128 28.55 -21.06 16.85
N SER A 129 29.25 -21.66 15.89
CA SER A 129 29.91 -22.98 15.92
C SER A 129 29.10 -24.14 16.52
N PHE A 130 28.74 -25.11 15.68
CA PHE A 130 28.83 -26.56 15.93
C PHE A 130 27.66 -27.34 15.29
N SER A 131 28.04 -28.19 14.33
CA SER A 131 27.24 -29.25 13.72
C SER A 131 27.09 -30.44 14.68
N TRP A 132 26.27 -30.30 15.72
CA TRP A 132 25.81 -31.43 16.54
C TRP A 132 24.31 -31.30 16.77
N GLU A 133 23.49 -31.91 15.92
CA GLU A 133 22.02 -31.77 15.95
C GLU A 133 21.40 -32.18 17.30
N ALA A 134 22.02 -33.12 18.02
CA ALA A 134 21.57 -33.54 19.35
C ALA A 134 21.84 -32.48 20.44
N ILE A 135 23.04 -31.91 20.46
CA ILE A 135 23.46 -30.89 21.45
C ILE A 135 22.77 -29.55 21.14
N ARG A 136 22.50 -29.26 19.86
CA ARG A 136 21.75 -28.08 19.44
C ARG A 136 20.36 -28.01 20.10
N ARG A 137 19.65 -29.14 20.21
CA ARG A 137 18.33 -29.16 20.87
C ARG A 137 18.40 -28.86 22.36
N GLU A 138 19.38 -29.43 23.07
CA GLU A 138 19.59 -29.17 24.50
C GLU A 138 20.02 -27.71 24.75
N LEU A 139 20.93 -27.18 23.93
CA LEU A 139 21.37 -25.78 24.00
C LEU A 139 20.24 -24.79 23.72
N LEU A 140 19.41 -25.03 22.70
CA LEU A 140 18.27 -24.16 22.40
C LEU A 140 17.23 -24.15 23.53
N GLY A 141 17.03 -25.29 24.19
CA GLY A 141 16.21 -25.36 25.40
C GLY A 141 16.78 -24.53 26.57
N LEU A 142 18.11 -24.51 26.73
CA LEU A 142 18.79 -23.68 27.74
C LEU A 142 18.72 -22.18 27.42
N LEU A 143 18.62 -21.80 26.13
CA LEU A 143 18.44 -20.43 25.66
C LEU A 143 16.98 -19.94 25.74
N GLY A 144 16.06 -20.78 26.24
CA GLY A 144 14.66 -20.44 26.43
C GLY A 144 13.77 -20.61 25.19
N ILE A 145 14.26 -21.26 24.13
CA ILE A 145 13.44 -21.61 22.96
C ILE A 145 12.62 -22.87 23.30
N LYS A 146 11.30 -22.83 23.09
CA LYS A 146 10.43 -23.98 23.37
C LYS A 146 10.69 -25.11 22.38
N GLN A 147 10.56 -26.36 22.84
CA GLN A 147 10.69 -27.53 21.97
C GLN A 147 9.65 -27.56 20.85
N GLU A 148 8.43 -27.09 21.13
CA GLU A 148 7.34 -26.95 20.15
C GLU A 148 7.75 -26.04 18.99
N ASP A 149 8.36 -24.89 19.31
CA ASP A 149 8.83 -23.91 18.33
C ASP A 149 9.97 -24.49 17.47
N ILE A 150 10.85 -25.31 18.06
CA ILE A 150 11.92 -26.01 17.33
C ILE A 150 11.33 -27.03 16.35
N LEU A 151 10.33 -27.82 16.77
CA LEU A 151 9.67 -28.80 15.92
C LEU A 151 8.91 -28.11 14.76
N LEU A 152 8.24 -27.00 15.04
CA LEU A 152 7.55 -26.18 14.03
C LEU A 152 8.52 -25.57 13.02
N ALA A 153 9.66 -25.06 13.49
CA ALA A 153 10.72 -24.54 12.63
C ALA A 153 11.30 -25.63 11.70
N GLN A 154 11.52 -26.85 12.22
CA GLN A 154 12.01 -27.99 11.42
C GLN A 154 10.98 -28.45 10.39
N ALA A 155 9.71 -28.55 10.77
CA ALA A 155 8.64 -28.96 9.86
C ALA A 155 8.40 -27.97 8.72
N SER A 156 8.80 -26.70 8.90
CA SER A 156 8.63 -25.62 7.93
C SER A 156 9.94 -25.22 7.23
N GLN A 157 11.00 -26.01 7.39
CA GLN A 157 12.32 -25.71 6.86
C GLN A 157 12.30 -25.52 5.34
N ALA A 158 13.05 -24.51 4.88
CA ALA A 158 13.22 -24.25 3.46
C ALA A 158 13.88 -25.42 2.73
N THR A 159 13.31 -25.80 1.59
CA THR A 159 13.82 -26.88 0.74
C THR A 159 13.91 -26.40 -0.70
N ILE A 160 15.03 -26.73 -1.36
CA ILE A 160 15.22 -26.49 -2.79
C ILE A 160 14.50 -27.62 -3.52
N ASN A 161 13.46 -27.26 -4.27
CA ASN A 161 12.68 -28.23 -5.05
C ASN A 161 13.23 -28.35 -6.47
N GLU A 162 13.57 -27.21 -7.07
CA GLU A 162 14.10 -27.15 -8.43
C GLU A 162 15.35 -26.29 -8.47
N PHE A 163 16.29 -26.65 -9.34
CA PHE A 163 17.46 -25.84 -9.64
C PHE A 163 17.78 -25.89 -11.13
N PHE A 164 17.82 -24.74 -11.78
CA PHE A 164 18.07 -24.61 -13.21
C PHE A 164 19.38 -23.85 -13.46
N VAL A 165 20.14 -24.31 -14.43
CA VAL A 165 21.26 -23.59 -15.03
C VAL A 165 20.86 -23.28 -16.47
N ILE A 166 20.72 -21.99 -16.79
CA ILE A 166 20.15 -21.55 -18.07
C ILE A 166 21.11 -20.58 -18.75
N TYR A 167 21.28 -20.72 -20.06
CA TYR A 167 22.08 -19.78 -20.85
C TYR A 167 21.46 -18.38 -20.88
N GLN A 168 22.27 -17.36 -20.59
CA GLN A 168 21.83 -15.95 -20.43
C GLN A 168 21.07 -15.40 -21.65
N ASN A 169 21.51 -15.77 -22.85
CA ASN A 169 21.05 -15.14 -24.11
C ASN A 169 19.99 -15.97 -24.85
N SER A 170 20.07 -17.30 -24.77
CA SER A 170 19.21 -18.20 -25.54
C SER A 170 18.03 -18.72 -24.72
N GLY A 171 18.12 -18.70 -23.38
CA GLY A 171 17.15 -19.36 -22.52
C GLY A 171 17.19 -20.88 -22.57
N ILE A 172 18.21 -21.45 -23.23
CA ILE A 172 18.40 -22.89 -23.33
C ILE A 172 18.79 -23.43 -21.95
N LEU A 173 18.08 -24.48 -21.52
CA LEU A 173 18.40 -25.21 -20.32
C LEU A 173 19.73 -25.96 -20.51
N HIS A 174 20.65 -25.78 -19.57
CA HIS A 174 21.97 -26.41 -19.60
C HIS A 174 22.10 -27.54 -18.58
N ALA A 175 21.44 -27.38 -17.43
CA ALA A 175 21.39 -28.40 -16.39
C ALA A 175 20.19 -28.16 -15.49
N HIS A 176 19.67 -29.24 -14.92
CA HIS A 176 18.50 -29.19 -14.06
C HIS A 176 18.59 -30.24 -12.94
N TYR A 177 18.04 -29.85 -11.80
CA TYR A 177 17.75 -30.74 -10.70
C TYR A 177 16.30 -30.51 -10.29
N SER A 178 15.57 -31.61 -10.16
CA SER A 178 14.28 -31.66 -9.48
C SER A 178 14.29 -32.64 -8.32
N LYS A 179 13.56 -32.28 -7.26
CA LYS A 179 13.20 -33.17 -6.17
C LYS A 179 12.04 -34.10 -6.54
N GLU A 180 11.17 -33.69 -7.47
CA GLU A 180 9.99 -34.44 -7.94
C GLU A 180 9.88 -34.34 -9.47
N ASP A 181 10.08 -35.45 -10.21
CA ASP A 181 10.02 -35.52 -11.69
C ASP A 181 8.60 -35.25 -12.25
N VAL A 182 8.15 -33.98 -12.24
CA VAL A 182 6.76 -33.63 -12.61
C VAL A 182 6.68 -32.51 -13.66
N ILE A 183 7.80 -31.88 -14.02
CA ILE A 183 7.81 -30.64 -14.82
C ILE A 183 8.56 -30.85 -16.15
N ASP A 184 8.11 -30.13 -17.19
CA ASP A 184 8.85 -29.95 -18.45
C ASP A 184 9.85 -28.81 -18.26
N ASP A 185 11.12 -29.18 -18.06
CA ASP A 185 12.17 -28.28 -17.59
C ASP A 185 12.56 -27.24 -18.65
N ASP A 186 12.53 -27.63 -19.93
CA ASP A 186 12.80 -26.74 -21.07
C ASP A 186 11.74 -25.65 -21.17
N MET A 187 10.47 -26.01 -20.96
CA MET A 187 9.37 -25.05 -20.96
C MET A 187 9.51 -24.04 -19.81
N VAL A 188 9.89 -24.52 -18.61
CA VAL A 188 10.10 -23.64 -17.45
C VAL A 188 11.30 -22.72 -17.64
N ALA A 189 12.40 -23.23 -18.23
CA ALA A 189 13.55 -22.41 -18.58
C ALA A 189 13.16 -21.26 -19.52
N GLY A 190 12.41 -21.56 -20.59
CA GLY A 190 11.91 -20.56 -21.52
C GLY A 190 11.00 -19.52 -20.86
N MET A 191 10.10 -19.94 -19.96
CA MET A 191 9.25 -19.03 -19.18
C MET A 191 10.09 -18.09 -18.30
N LEU A 192 11.07 -18.62 -17.57
CA LEU A 192 11.95 -17.82 -16.71
C LEU A 192 12.77 -16.80 -17.52
N THR A 193 13.26 -17.18 -18.70
CA THR A 193 13.94 -16.26 -19.62
C THR A 193 13.00 -15.15 -20.06
N ALA A 194 11.76 -15.47 -20.46
CA ALA A 194 10.79 -14.48 -20.91
C ALA A 194 10.44 -13.47 -19.81
N ILE A 195 10.22 -13.93 -18.58
CA ILE A 195 9.97 -13.05 -17.42
C ILE A 195 11.15 -12.12 -17.17
N LYS A 196 12.38 -12.67 -17.16
CA LYS A 196 13.60 -11.89 -16.94
C LYS A 196 13.79 -10.82 -18.03
N SER A 197 13.61 -11.18 -19.30
CA SER A 197 13.71 -10.23 -20.42
C SER A 197 12.66 -9.13 -20.34
N PHE A 198 11.41 -9.48 -20.04
CA PHE A 198 10.33 -8.50 -19.91
C PHE A 198 10.61 -7.47 -18.80
N ILE A 199 11.12 -7.92 -17.65
CA ILE A 199 11.47 -7.03 -16.53
C ILE A 199 12.63 -6.09 -16.92
N ASN A 200 13.68 -6.62 -17.55
CA ASN A 200 14.80 -5.81 -18.02
C ASN A 200 14.35 -4.73 -19.01
N ASP A 201 13.48 -5.09 -19.96
CA ASP A 201 12.94 -4.16 -20.97
C ASP A 201 12.05 -3.08 -20.33
N ALA A 202 11.22 -3.47 -19.36
CA ALA A 202 10.27 -2.56 -18.70
C ALA A 202 10.97 -1.51 -17.84
N PHE A 203 12.01 -1.88 -17.08
CA PHE A 203 12.62 -1.00 -16.09
C PHE A 203 13.82 -0.20 -16.62
N ARG A 204 14.33 -0.47 -17.84
CA ARG A 204 15.48 0.23 -18.48
C ARG A 204 16.72 0.42 -17.59
N ASN A 205 16.79 -0.34 -16.49
CA ASN A 205 17.81 -0.28 -15.47
C ASN A 205 18.47 -1.66 -15.38
N SER A 206 19.79 -1.67 -15.27
CA SER A 206 20.61 -2.87 -15.08
C SER A 206 20.55 -3.41 -13.64
N ALA A 207 19.36 -3.42 -13.04
CA ALA A 207 19.12 -4.14 -11.79
C ALA A 207 18.77 -5.59 -12.15
N ASP A 208 19.60 -6.54 -11.74
CA ASP A 208 19.31 -7.96 -11.95
C ASP A 208 18.09 -8.37 -11.11
N LEU A 209 17.20 -9.15 -11.71
CA LEU A 209 16.09 -9.78 -11.00
C LEU A 209 16.67 -10.82 -10.04
N GLU A 210 16.57 -10.58 -8.73
CA GLU A 210 17.15 -11.46 -7.71
C GLU A 210 16.15 -12.46 -7.11
N THR A 211 14.88 -12.08 -6.96
CA THR A 211 13.87 -12.95 -6.32
C THR A 211 12.46 -12.67 -6.83
N ILE A 212 11.70 -13.75 -7.07
CA ILE A 212 10.27 -13.70 -7.42
C ILE A 212 9.49 -14.50 -6.36
N GLU A 213 8.44 -13.91 -5.81
CA GLU A 213 7.49 -14.65 -4.97
C GLU A 213 6.40 -15.30 -5.83
N TYR A 214 6.24 -16.62 -5.71
CA TYR A 214 5.22 -17.38 -6.44
C TYR A 214 4.44 -18.28 -5.48
N GLY A 215 3.26 -17.81 -5.07
CA GLY A 215 2.42 -18.52 -4.09
C GLY A 215 3.16 -18.78 -2.79
N ASN A 216 3.36 -20.06 -2.45
CA ASN A 216 4.08 -20.51 -1.25
C ASN A 216 5.56 -20.84 -1.53
N SER A 217 6.05 -20.51 -2.71
CA SER A 217 7.43 -20.72 -3.14
C SER A 217 8.12 -19.38 -3.42
N LYS A 218 9.44 -19.36 -3.29
CA LYS A 218 10.30 -18.26 -3.74
C LYS A 218 11.21 -18.79 -4.84
N ILE A 219 11.35 -18.02 -5.91
CA ILE A 219 12.28 -18.28 -7.00
C ILE A 219 13.44 -17.31 -6.81
N LEU A 220 14.63 -17.83 -6.53
CA LEU A 220 15.85 -17.03 -6.39
C LEU A 220 16.65 -17.14 -7.68
N ILE A 221 17.15 -16.00 -8.16
CA ILE A 221 17.85 -15.91 -9.43
C ILE A 221 19.23 -15.29 -9.19
N PHE A 222 20.26 -15.93 -9.74
CA PHE A 222 21.62 -15.42 -9.77
C PHE A 222 22.06 -15.26 -11.22
N SER A 223 22.20 -14.01 -11.67
CA SER A 223 22.71 -13.67 -13.00
C SER A 223 24.24 -13.70 -13.02
N ALA A 224 24.83 -14.36 -14.01
CA ALA A 224 26.25 -14.25 -14.33
C ALA A 224 26.45 -13.93 -15.82
N VAL A 225 27.69 -13.97 -16.32
CA VAL A 225 28.01 -13.50 -17.68
C VAL A 225 27.44 -14.42 -18.77
N ARG A 226 27.60 -15.75 -18.61
CA ARG A 226 27.17 -16.75 -19.61
C ARG A 226 25.88 -17.47 -19.23
N PHE A 227 25.64 -17.61 -17.93
CA PHE A 227 24.54 -18.37 -17.37
C PHE A 227 23.84 -17.54 -16.31
N TYR A 228 22.56 -17.81 -16.12
CA TYR A 228 21.89 -17.48 -14.88
C TYR A 228 21.35 -18.76 -14.24
N LEU A 229 21.41 -18.78 -12.92
CA LEU A 229 21.03 -19.91 -12.10
C LEU A 229 19.73 -19.56 -11.39
N VAL A 230 18.82 -20.53 -11.31
CA VAL A 230 17.50 -20.34 -10.69
C VAL A 230 17.24 -21.44 -9.69
N ALA A 231 16.89 -21.08 -8.47
CA ALA A 231 16.49 -22.02 -7.42
C ALA A 231 15.03 -21.78 -7.04
N VAL A 232 14.18 -22.80 -7.16
CA VAL A 232 12.79 -22.77 -6.67
C VAL A 232 12.77 -23.39 -5.28
N VAL A 233 12.39 -22.59 -4.29
CA VAL A 233 12.44 -22.95 -2.88
C VAL A 233 11.03 -22.89 -2.30
N SER A 234 10.64 -23.93 -1.58
CA SER A 234 9.42 -23.93 -0.76
C SER A 234 9.74 -23.99 0.72
N GLY A 235 8.75 -23.65 1.53
CA GLY A 235 8.92 -23.54 2.98
C GLY A 235 9.35 -22.14 3.40
N VAL A 236 9.85 -22.04 4.62
CA VAL A 236 10.13 -20.76 5.26
C VAL A 236 11.56 -20.33 4.94
N VAL A 237 11.67 -19.45 3.95
CA VAL A 237 12.93 -18.90 3.48
C VAL A 237 13.30 -17.66 4.28
N ASP A 238 14.10 -17.87 5.34
CA ASP A 238 14.69 -16.78 6.13
C ASP A 238 15.85 -16.09 5.37
N LYS A 239 16.22 -14.89 5.83
CA LYS A 239 17.29 -14.10 5.21
C LYS A 239 18.64 -14.83 5.17
N GLY A 240 18.99 -15.55 6.22
CA GLY A 240 20.25 -16.31 6.27
C GLY A 240 20.28 -17.46 5.27
N PHE A 241 19.15 -18.13 5.05
CA PHE A 241 19.01 -19.13 4.00
C PHE A 241 19.18 -18.52 2.61
N GLN A 242 18.54 -17.39 2.36
CA GLN A 242 18.65 -16.68 1.08
C GLN A 242 20.11 -16.30 0.77
N GLU A 243 20.83 -15.73 1.74
CA GLU A 243 22.25 -15.37 1.58
C GLU A 243 23.15 -16.59 1.35
N ARG A 244 22.91 -17.70 2.08
CA ARG A 244 23.64 -18.96 1.86
C ARG A 244 23.38 -19.55 0.48
N LEU A 245 22.13 -19.53 0.01
CA LEU A 245 21.75 -20.04 -1.30
C LEU A 245 22.35 -19.19 -2.42
N GLN A 246 22.32 -17.87 -2.29
CA GLN A 246 22.97 -16.97 -3.26
C GLN A 246 24.49 -17.19 -3.32
N SER A 247 25.13 -17.32 -2.16
CA SER A 247 26.57 -17.64 -2.06
C SER A 247 26.90 -19.01 -2.65
N TYR A 248 26.01 -19.99 -2.49
CA TYR A 248 26.12 -21.30 -3.11
C TYR A 248 26.03 -21.22 -4.64
N MET A 249 25.02 -20.53 -5.17
CA MET A 249 24.85 -20.37 -6.62
C MET A 249 26.07 -19.69 -7.25
N GLN A 250 26.60 -18.66 -6.59
CA GLN A 250 27.83 -18.00 -7.03
C GLN A 250 29.03 -18.96 -7.04
N LEU A 251 29.25 -19.70 -5.94
CA LEU A 251 30.37 -20.64 -5.88
C LEU A 251 30.23 -21.76 -6.92
N PHE A 252 29.01 -22.27 -7.12
CA PHE A 252 28.73 -23.28 -8.12
C PHE A 252 29.10 -22.78 -9.52
N TYR A 253 28.68 -21.56 -9.87
CA TYR A 253 29.06 -20.91 -11.12
C TYR A 253 30.59 -20.77 -11.24
N GLU A 254 31.26 -20.24 -10.22
CA GLU A 254 32.73 -20.08 -10.22
C GLU A 254 33.45 -21.41 -10.42
N THR A 255 32.98 -22.48 -9.78
CA THR A 255 33.66 -23.77 -9.76
C THR A 255 33.41 -24.61 -11.01
N HIS A 256 32.18 -24.58 -11.53
CA HIS A 256 31.74 -25.52 -12.57
C HIS A 256 31.41 -24.87 -13.90
N LEU A 257 31.10 -23.56 -13.95
CA LEU A 257 30.58 -22.91 -15.17
C LEU A 257 31.49 -21.80 -15.71
N SER A 258 32.32 -21.19 -14.87
CA SER A 258 33.13 -20.01 -15.25
C SER A 258 34.20 -20.31 -16.31
N ASN A 259 34.84 -21.48 -16.24
CA ASN A 259 35.94 -21.90 -17.12
C ASN A 259 35.55 -23.03 -18.09
N ALA A 260 34.30 -23.49 -18.05
CA ALA A 260 33.84 -24.60 -18.87
C ALA A 260 33.73 -24.18 -20.35
N THR A 261 34.44 -24.86 -21.25
CA THR A 261 34.13 -24.77 -22.68
C THR A 261 32.84 -25.55 -22.96
N ASP A 262 32.02 -25.11 -23.93
CA ASP A 262 30.72 -25.75 -24.22
C ASP A 262 30.85 -27.25 -24.63
N GLU A 263 32.06 -27.73 -24.92
CA GLU A 263 32.38 -29.12 -25.27
C GLU A 263 32.78 -30.01 -24.06
N GLU A 264 33.16 -29.43 -22.92
CA GLU A 264 33.79 -30.18 -21.80
C GLU A 264 32.82 -30.72 -20.75
N ILE A 265 31.58 -30.23 -20.69
CA ILE A 265 30.63 -30.65 -19.66
C ILE A 265 29.31 -31.07 -20.27
N THR A 266 29.07 -32.38 -20.28
CA THR A 266 27.80 -32.94 -20.74
C THR A 266 26.72 -32.67 -19.68
N GLU A 267 25.52 -32.28 -20.12
CA GLU A 267 24.33 -32.02 -19.28
C GLU A 267 24.13 -33.11 -18.19
N LYS A 268 24.32 -34.38 -18.56
CA LYS A 268 24.17 -35.53 -17.65
C LYS A 268 25.16 -35.54 -16.48
N ASP A 269 26.37 -35.05 -16.67
CA ASP A 269 27.39 -34.98 -15.61
C ASP A 269 27.12 -33.79 -14.68
N LEU A 270 26.65 -32.67 -15.22
CA LEU A 270 26.19 -31.51 -14.45
C LEU A 270 24.97 -31.83 -13.58
N ASN A 271 23.96 -32.53 -14.11
CA ASN A 271 22.78 -32.90 -13.35
C ASN A 271 23.14 -33.78 -12.15
N LYS A 272 24.14 -34.67 -12.31
CA LYS A 272 24.67 -35.50 -11.22
C LYS A 272 25.42 -34.69 -10.16
N ILE A 273 26.22 -33.71 -10.58
CA ILE A 273 26.93 -32.79 -9.69
C ILE A 273 25.92 -31.92 -8.92
N LEU A 274 24.92 -31.37 -9.60
CA LEU A 274 23.83 -30.58 -9.01
C LEU A 274 23.09 -31.37 -7.94
N LYS A 275 22.64 -32.59 -8.27
CA LYS A 275 21.93 -33.45 -7.32
C LYS A 275 22.74 -33.67 -6.04
N LYS A 276 24.03 -34.01 -6.18
CA LYS A 276 24.92 -34.21 -5.04
C LYS A 276 25.09 -32.93 -4.21
N HIS A 277 25.36 -31.80 -4.86
CA HIS A 277 25.59 -30.55 -4.16
C HIS A 277 24.33 -30.00 -3.47
N ILE A 278 23.14 -30.19 -4.05
CA ILE A 278 21.87 -29.75 -3.49
C ILE A 278 21.45 -30.65 -2.32
N GLU A 279 21.68 -31.96 -2.40
CA GLU A 279 21.52 -32.87 -1.26
C GLU A 279 22.46 -32.49 -0.10
N ASP A 280 23.67 -32.01 -0.39
CA ASP A 280 24.65 -31.54 0.59
C ASP A 280 24.41 -30.08 1.07
N PHE A 281 23.52 -29.32 0.41
CA PHE A 281 23.27 -27.90 0.70
C PHE A 281 22.88 -27.58 2.16
N PRO A 282 22.09 -28.40 2.88
CA PRO A 282 21.81 -28.17 4.30
C PRO A 282 23.08 -28.05 5.17
N ASN A 283 24.19 -28.65 4.74
CA ASN A 283 25.48 -28.64 5.42
C ASN A 283 26.48 -27.63 4.82
N TYR A 284 26.06 -26.79 3.87
CA TYR A 284 26.94 -25.94 3.07
C TYR A 284 27.78 -24.94 3.89
N ASN A 285 27.33 -24.54 5.09
CA ASN A 285 28.15 -23.73 6.01
C ASN A 285 29.51 -24.37 6.33
N LEU A 286 29.60 -25.71 6.40
CA LEU A 286 30.86 -26.43 6.65
C LEU A 286 31.77 -26.44 5.42
N ILE A 287 31.19 -26.45 4.22
CA ILE A 287 31.92 -26.48 2.95
C ILE A 287 32.41 -25.09 2.59
N ALA A 288 31.57 -24.06 2.75
CA ALA A 288 31.93 -22.66 2.54
C ALA A 288 33.03 -22.19 3.51
N GLN A 289 32.97 -22.56 4.80
CA GLN A 289 34.07 -22.32 5.75
C GLN A 289 35.35 -23.03 5.30
N LYS A 290 35.29 -24.34 4.98
CA LYS A 290 36.47 -25.09 4.52
C LYS A 290 37.09 -24.52 3.24
N ILE A 291 36.27 -24.08 2.28
CA ILE A 291 36.74 -23.49 1.02
C ILE A 291 37.37 -22.12 1.28
N ASN A 292 36.81 -21.31 2.17
CA ASN A 292 37.39 -20.03 2.55
C ASN A 292 38.71 -20.22 3.30
N ASP A 293 38.78 -21.17 4.24
CA ASP A 293 40.01 -21.58 4.93
C ASP A 293 41.06 -22.11 3.95
N TYR A 294 40.65 -22.88 2.95
CA TYR A 294 41.55 -23.39 1.89
C TYR A 294 42.07 -22.26 1.00
N ARG A 295 41.22 -21.30 0.61
CA ARG A 295 41.59 -20.11 -0.16
C ARG A 295 42.56 -19.20 0.61
N GLN A 296 42.35 -19.01 1.91
CA GLN A 296 43.28 -18.29 2.79
C GLN A 296 44.63 -19.01 2.90
N ASN A 297 44.62 -20.34 3.02
CA ASN A 297 45.84 -21.15 3.04
C ASN A 297 46.62 -21.13 1.72
N ILE A 298 45.94 -21.07 0.57
CA ILE A 298 46.60 -20.91 -0.74
C ILE A 298 47.20 -19.51 -0.91
N LYS A 299 46.50 -18.44 -0.47
CA LYS A 299 47.05 -17.08 -0.47
C LYS A 299 48.28 -16.95 0.43
N GLN A 300 48.31 -17.64 1.58
CA GLN A 300 49.49 -17.69 2.46
C GLN A 300 50.63 -18.52 1.85
N LYS A 301 50.35 -19.64 1.18
CA LYS A 301 51.38 -20.43 0.46
C LYS A 301 51.92 -19.73 -0.80
N GLY A 302 51.11 -18.91 -1.47
CA GLY A 302 51.53 -18.07 -2.60
C GLY A 302 52.52 -16.96 -2.22
N ASN A 303 52.54 -16.56 -0.95
CA ASN A 303 53.52 -15.62 -0.38
C ASN A 303 54.77 -16.31 0.21
N PHE A 304 54.94 -17.63 0.03
CA PHE A 304 56.14 -18.32 0.47
C PHE A 304 57.32 -17.99 -0.45
N ASN A 305 58.22 -17.14 0.04
CA ASN A 305 59.39 -16.67 -0.70
C ASN A 305 60.46 -17.78 -0.79
N TRP A 306 60.46 -18.50 -1.91
CA TRP A 306 61.45 -19.54 -2.24
C TRP A 306 62.91 -19.04 -2.31
N LYS A 307 63.16 -17.72 -2.27
CA LYS A 307 64.53 -17.17 -2.27
C LYS A 307 65.31 -17.40 -0.96
N PHE A 308 64.67 -17.87 0.11
CA PHE A 308 65.34 -18.16 1.38
C PHE A 308 65.90 -19.60 1.50
N TRP A 309 65.66 -20.48 0.52
CA TRP A 309 66.11 -21.88 0.55
C TRP A 309 67.04 -22.25 -0.61
N ARG A 310 67.92 -21.32 -1.00
CA ARG A 310 69.11 -21.63 -1.82
C ARG A 310 70.35 -21.57 -0.93
N TRP A 311 70.70 -22.71 -0.36
CA TRP A 311 72.07 -23.08 0.00
C TRP A 311 72.48 -24.22 -0.92
#